data_AF-A0AAJ1JCY8-F1
#
_entry.id   AF-A0AAJ1JCY8-F1
#
_cell.length_a   1.000
_cell.length_b   1.000
_cell.length_c   1.000
_cell.angle_alpha   90.00
_cell.angle_beta   90.00
_cell.angle_gamma   90.00
#
_symmetry.space_group_name_H-M   'P 1'
#
loop_
_entity.id
_entity.type
_entity.pdbx_description
1 polymer ?
#
loop_
_entity_poly.entity_id
_entity_poly.type
_entity_poly.pdbx_seq_one_letter_code
_entity_poly.pdbx_strand_id
1 'polypeptide(L)'
;MTDLDVCREAFEKFMVDGFNYPIDSLGKYDDGTYWNMPAQNYWEIFQAAWKASRENIVKICNETESLKNKLAEYENMEPVAYQYEAQNISGNWVTEMTTHYPDVEMFCIRNIFPLYRHPNK
;
A
#
# COMPACT_ATOMS: atom_id res chain seq x y z
N MET A 1 -20.34 -17.73 11.65
CA MET A 1 -20.28 -17.18 10.29
C MET A 1 -18.84 -17.28 9.81
N THR A 2 -18.62 -18.08 8.78
CA THR A 2 -17.32 -18.39 8.18
C THR A 2 -17.04 -17.45 6.99
N ASP A 3 -15.79 -17.38 6.52
CA ASP A 3 -15.44 -16.65 5.29
C ASP A 3 -16.24 -17.15 4.06
N LEU A 4 -16.61 -18.44 4.07
CA LEU A 4 -17.46 -19.04 3.04
C LEU A 4 -18.91 -18.54 3.14
N ASP A 5 -19.45 -18.39 4.35
CA ASP A 5 -20.80 -17.86 4.57
C ASP A 5 -20.89 -16.40 4.06
N VAL A 6 -19.89 -15.57 4.37
CA VAL A 6 -19.82 -14.18 3.89
C VAL A 6 -19.70 -14.10 2.37
N CYS A 7 -18.85 -14.93 1.77
CA CYS A 7 -18.73 -15.01 0.31
C CYS A 7 -20.07 -15.41 -0.34
N ARG A 8 -20.79 -16.32 0.30
CA ARG A 8 -22.08 -16.81 -0.19
C ARG A 8 -23.17 -15.77 -0.08
N GLU A 9 -23.28 -15.08 1.05
CA GLU A 9 -24.21 -13.95 1.22
C GLU A 9 -23.95 -12.85 0.19
N ALA A 10 -22.67 -12.51 -0.05
CA ALA A 10 -22.29 -11.53 -1.06
C ALA A 10 -22.68 -11.97 -2.48
N PHE A 11 -22.47 -13.25 -2.81
CA PHE A 11 -22.90 -13.83 -4.07
C PHE A 11 -24.42 -13.76 -4.26
N GLU A 12 -25.19 -14.23 -3.28
CA GLU A 12 -26.66 -14.28 -3.36
C GLU A 12 -27.23 -12.87 -3.51
N LYS A 13 -26.71 -11.91 -2.74
CA LYS A 13 -27.07 -10.50 -2.88
C LYS A 13 -26.73 -9.95 -4.26
N PHE A 14 -25.54 -10.25 -4.78
CA PHE A 14 -25.13 -9.80 -6.12
C PHE A 14 -26.01 -10.37 -7.23
N MET A 15 -26.42 -11.64 -7.11
CA MET A 15 -27.33 -12.27 -8.05
C MET A 15 -28.72 -11.61 -8.03
N VAL A 16 -29.27 -11.36 -6.85
CA VAL A 16 -30.59 -10.73 -6.71
C VAL A 16 -30.56 -9.25 -7.11
N ASP A 17 -29.66 -8.46 -6.53
CA ASP A 17 -29.65 -7.00 -6.70
C ASP A 17 -29.01 -6.57 -8.03
N GLY A 18 -27.94 -7.25 -8.43
CA GLY A 18 -27.14 -6.89 -9.61
C GLY A 18 -27.67 -7.49 -10.90
N PHE A 19 -28.14 -8.73 -10.85
CA PHE A 19 -28.61 -9.48 -12.01
C PHE A 19 -30.13 -9.65 -12.08
N ASN A 20 -30.88 -9.16 -11.09
CA ASN A 20 -32.32 -9.40 -10.95
C ASN A 20 -32.66 -10.90 -11.03
N TYR A 21 -31.76 -11.75 -10.49
CA TYR A 21 -31.95 -13.19 -10.49
C TYR A 21 -33.06 -13.56 -9.51
N PRO A 22 -34.04 -14.41 -9.89
CA PRO A 22 -35.14 -14.76 -9.01
C PRO A 22 -34.63 -15.43 -7.73
N ILE A 23 -35.00 -14.91 -6.57
CA ILE A 23 -34.52 -15.42 -5.27
C ILE A 23 -34.89 -16.89 -5.06
N ASP A 24 -36.07 -17.30 -5.54
CA ASP A 24 -36.53 -18.69 -5.49
C ASP A 24 -35.59 -19.63 -6.27
N SER A 25 -34.92 -19.12 -7.30
CA SER A 25 -33.94 -19.89 -8.08
C SER A 25 -32.62 -20.11 -7.34
N LEU A 26 -32.40 -19.48 -6.19
CA LEU A 26 -31.22 -19.66 -5.31
C LEU A 26 -31.47 -20.66 -4.17
N GLY A 27 -32.53 -21.47 -4.26
CA GLY A 27 -32.72 -22.64 -3.40
C GLY A 27 -31.50 -23.58 -3.37
N LYS A 28 -31.31 -24.26 -2.24
CA LYS A 28 -30.14 -25.11 -1.97
C LYS A 28 -30.59 -26.47 -1.45
N TYR A 29 -29.81 -27.50 -1.73
CA TYR A 29 -29.90 -28.78 -1.04
C TYR A 29 -29.27 -28.67 0.36
N ASP A 30 -29.45 -29.71 1.18
CA ASP A 30 -28.90 -29.77 2.56
C ASP A 30 -27.37 -29.69 2.61
N ASP A 31 -26.69 -30.04 1.52
CA ASP A 31 -25.24 -29.94 1.36
C ASP A 31 -24.75 -28.52 0.99
N GLY A 32 -25.68 -27.59 0.77
CA GLY A 32 -25.40 -26.20 0.38
C GLY A 32 -25.14 -25.98 -1.12
N THR A 33 -25.29 -27.00 -1.96
CA THR A 33 -25.25 -26.87 -3.42
C THR A 33 -26.54 -26.22 -3.92
N TYR A 34 -26.44 -25.29 -4.88
CA TYR A 34 -27.65 -24.70 -5.48
C TYR A 34 -28.34 -25.74 -6.36
N TRP A 35 -29.66 -25.88 -6.19
CA TRP A 35 -30.46 -26.80 -7.01
C TRP A 35 -30.56 -26.39 -8.49
N ASN A 36 -30.44 -25.10 -8.78
CA ASN A 36 -30.47 -24.53 -10.11
C ASN A 36 -29.04 -24.55 -10.68
N MET A 37 -28.83 -25.33 -11.75
CA MET A 37 -27.52 -25.53 -12.35
C MET A 37 -26.83 -24.20 -12.77
N PRO A 38 -27.49 -23.26 -13.46
CA PRO A 38 -26.97 -21.92 -13.66
C PRO A 38 -26.48 -21.22 -12.37
N ALA A 39 -27.27 -21.23 -11.29
CA ALA A 39 -26.88 -20.62 -10.02
C ALA A 39 -25.63 -21.29 -9.43
N GLN A 40 -25.54 -22.61 -9.51
CA GLN A 40 -24.37 -23.36 -9.07
C GLN A 40 -23.11 -23.01 -9.88
N ASN A 41 -23.23 -22.90 -11.21
CA ASN A 41 -22.09 -22.53 -12.06
C ASN A 41 -21.60 -21.10 -11.76
N TYR A 42 -22.52 -20.15 -11.55
CA TYR A 42 -22.13 -18.78 -11.16
C TYR A 42 -21.49 -18.74 -9.79
N TRP A 43 -21.98 -19.54 -8.84
CA TRP A 43 -21.41 -19.64 -7.50
C TRP A 43 -19.95 -20.11 -7.53
N GLU A 44 -19.64 -21.15 -8.30
CA GLU A 44 -18.27 -21.68 -8.40
C GLU A 44 -17.28 -20.64 -8.96
N ILE A 45 -17.69 -19.93 -10.01
CA ILE A 45 -16.89 -18.85 -10.60
C ILE A 45 -16.71 -17.71 -9.61
N PHE A 46 -17.79 -17.28 -8.95
CA PHE A 46 -17.75 -16.20 -7.98
C PHE A 46 -16.85 -16.53 -6.79
N GLN A 47 -16.96 -17.76 -6.26
CA GLN A 47 -16.13 -18.23 -5.15
C GLN A 47 -14.65 -18.24 -5.52
N ALA A 48 -14.31 -18.72 -6.72
CA ALA A 48 -12.93 -18.71 -7.20
C ALA A 48 -12.38 -17.28 -7.35
N ALA A 49 -13.17 -16.37 -7.93
CA ALA A 49 -12.80 -14.96 -8.08
C ALA A 49 -12.65 -14.26 -6.72
N TRP A 50 -13.56 -14.54 -5.78
CA TRP A 50 -13.50 -14.01 -4.42
C TRP A 50 -12.23 -14.42 -3.69
N LYS A 51 -11.88 -15.71 -3.77
CA LYS A 51 -10.64 -16.24 -3.18
C LYS A 51 -9.41 -15.55 -3.78
N ALA A 52 -9.32 -15.49 -5.11
CA ALA A 52 -8.21 -14.84 -5.81
C ALA A 52 -8.10 -13.34 -5.44
N SER A 53 -9.23 -12.65 -5.34
CA SER A 53 -9.27 -11.24 -4.93
C SER A 53 -8.71 -11.04 -3.53
N ARG A 54 -9.07 -11.90 -2.56
CA ARG A 54 -8.58 -11.79 -1.18
C ARG A 54 -7.10 -12.10 -1.08
N GLU A 55 -6.60 -13.11 -1.78
CA GLU A 55 -5.17 -13.41 -1.85
C GLU A 55 -4.38 -12.21 -2.38
N ASN A 56 -4.90 -11.53 -3.41
CA ASN A 56 -4.29 -10.33 -3.96
C ASN A 56 -4.32 -9.16 -2.97
N ILE A 57 -5.44 -8.95 -2.27
CA ILE A 57 -5.55 -7.91 -1.22
C ILE A 57 -4.52 -8.17 -0.12
N VAL A 58 -4.39 -9.41 0.36
CA VAL A 58 -3.41 -9.78 1.39
C VAL A 58 -1.98 -9.47 0.91
N LYS A 59 -1.67 -9.80 -0.35
CA LYS A 59 -0.38 -9.48 -0.95
C LYS A 59 -0.12 -7.97 -0.97
N ILE A 60 -1.08 -7.17 -1.44
CA ILE A 60 -0.97 -5.71 -1.47
C ILE A 60 -0.82 -5.13 -0.06
N CYS A 61 -1.57 -5.63 0.92
CA CYS A 61 -1.45 -5.20 2.31
C CYS A 61 -0.05 -5.48 2.86
N ASN A 62 0.51 -6.67 2.62
CA ASN A 62 1.86 -7.02 3.05
C ASN A 62 2.93 -6.15 2.39
N GLU A 63 2.81 -5.88 1.08
CA GLU A 63 3.72 -4.98 0.37
C GLU A 63 3.62 -3.55 0.89
N THR A 64 2.41 -3.07 1.16
CA THR A 64 2.15 -1.74 1.71
C THR A 64 2.77 -1.60 3.11
N GLU A 65 2.63 -2.61 3.95
CA GLU A 65 3.22 -2.61 5.29
C GLU A 65 4.75 -2.62 5.24
N SER A 66 5.33 -3.41 4.32
CA SER A 66 6.78 -3.39 4.08
C SER A 66 7.28 -2.01 3.65
N LEU A 67 6.55 -1.34 2.76
CA LEU A 67 6.89 0.01 2.30
C LEU A 67 6.77 1.05 3.41
N LYS A 68 5.73 0.97 4.25
CA LYS A 68 5.58 1.85 5.42
C LYS A 68 6.75 1.73 6.38
N ASN A 69 7.18 0.51 6.67
CA ASN A 69 8.33 0.28 7.56
C ASN A 69 9.62 0.88 6.97
N LYS A 70 9.86 0.69 5.66
CA LYS A 70 11.00 1.33 4.98
C LYS A 70 10.90 2.85 5.01
N LEU A 71 9.72 3.42 4.79
CA LEU A 71 9.52 4.86 4.86
C LEU A 71 9.83 5.40 6.26
N ALA A 72 9.36 4.70 7.30
CA ALA A 72 9.66 5.06 8.69
C ALA A 72 11.17 4.98 8.98
N GLU A 73 11.90 4.02 8.41
CA GLU A 73 13.36 3.99 8.48
C GLU A 73 13.96 5.27 7.89
N TYR A 74 13.52 5.71 6.69
CA TYR A 74 13.99 6.92 6.04
C TYR A 74 13.63 8.22 6.78
N GLU A 75 12.41 8.32 7.30
CA GLU A 75 11.94 9.50 8.03
C GLU A 75 12.73 9.74 9.33
N ASN A 76 13.23 8.67 9.94
CA ASN A 76 14.02 8.75 11.17
C ASN A 76 15.54 8.77 10.93
N MET A 77 15.98 8.98 9.68
CA MET A 77 17.41 9.10 9.40
C MET A 77 17.94 10.48 9.75
N GLU A 78 19.06 10.49 10.47
CA GLU A 78 19.86 11.69 10.66
C GLU A 78 20.77 11.94 9.43
N PRO A 79 20.91 13.20 8.97
CA PRO A 79 21.88 13.53 7.93
C PRO A 79 23.30 13.17 8.37
N VAL A 80 24.06 12.52 7.48
CA VAL A 80 25.48 12.20 7.74
C VAL A 80 26.41 13.33 7.32
N ALA A 81 25.92 14.23 6.47
CA ALA A 81 26.61 15.42 6.03
C ALA A 81 25.60 16.45 5.51
N TYR A 82 26.06 17.67 5.28
CA TYR A 82 25.31 18.76 4.68
C TYR A 82 26.15 19.36 3.56
N GLN A 83 25.56 19.48 2.38
CA GLN A 83 26.13 20.24 1.26
C GLN A 83 25.46 21.61 1.23
N TYR A 84 26.22 22.69 1.09
CA TYR A 84 25.67 24.05 1.10
C TYR A 84 26.51 24.97 0.23
N GLU A 85 26.01 26.19 -0.03
CA GLU A 85 26.78 27.26 -0.65
C GLU A 85 27.14 28.32 0.40
N ALA A 86 28.42 28.68 0.49
CA ALA A 86 28.92 29.76 1.33
C ALA A 86 29.54 30.88 0.50
N GLN A 87 29.43 32.11 0.96
CA GLN A 87 30.09 33.25 0.34
C GLN A 87 31.52 33.38 0.86
N ASN A 88 32.51 33.36 -0.04
CA ASN A 88 33.91 33.59 0.35
C ASN A 88 34.23 35.08 0.55
N ILE A 89 35.45 35.39 1.02
CA ILE A 89 35.90 36.77 1.27
C ILE A 89 35.85 37.70 0.05
N SER A 90 35.84 37.13 -1.16
CA SER A 90 35.76 37.87 -2.42
C SER A 90 34.31 38.07 -2.90
N GLY A 91 33.32 37.61 -2.13
CA GLY A 91 31.90 37.71 -2.46
C GLY A 91 31.37 36.60 -3.37
N ASN A 92 32.18 35.61 -3.75
CA ASN A 92 31.77 34.50 -4.63
C ASN A 92 31.12 33.37 -3.83
N TRP A 93 30.08 32.75 -4.39
CA TRP A 93 29.46 31.55 -3.84
C TRP A 93 30.26 30.31 -4.20
N VAL A 94 30.59 29.50 -3.19
CA VAL A 94 31.30 28.23 -3.36
C VAL A 94 30.52 27.10 -2.67
N THR A 95 30.49 25.93 -3.29
CA THR A 95 29.88 24.73 -2.69
C THR A 95 30.83 24.12 -1.67
N GLU A 96 30.33 23.89 -0.47
CA GLU A 96 31.04 23.25 0.63
C GLU A 96 30.24 22.08 1.18
N MET A 97 30.92 21.26 1.99
CA MET A 97 30.32 20.10 2.64
C MET A 97 30.89 19.91 4.03
N THR A 98 30.02 19.55 4.97
CA THR A 98 30.38 19.37 6.39
C THR A 98 29.60 18.18 6.98
N THR A 99 30.06 17.62 8.09
CA THR A 99 29.39 16.52 8.80
C THR A 99 28.41 16.96 9.89
N HIS A 100 28.33 18.26 10.18
CA HIS A 100 27.42 18.86 11.17
C HIS A 100 26.59 19.96 10.50
N TYR A 101 25.46 20.36 11.07
CA TYR A 101 24.67 21.44 10.47
C TYR A 101 25.52 22.71 10.34
N PRO A 102 25.56 23.37 9.17
CA PRO A 102 26.42 24.53 8.97
C PRO A 102 26.01 25.70 9.87
N ASP A 103 26.99 26.49 10.34
CA ASP A 103 26.77 27.61 11.24
C ASP A 103 26.19 28.83 10.47
N VAL A 104 24.87 28.78 10.24
CA VAL A 104 24.12 29.79 9.48
C VAL A 104 24.02 31.15 10.21
N GLU A 105 24.34 31.20 11.50
CA GLU A 105 24.34 32.43 12.27
C GLU A 105 25.65 33.21 12.09
N MET A 106 26.76 32.49 11.89
CA MET A 106 28.08 33.11 11.71
C MET A 106 28.44 33.39 10.24
N PHE A 107 27.86 32.66 9.28
CA PHE A 107 28.27 32.72 7.88
C PHE A 107 27.11 33.03 6.91
N CYS A 108 27.42 33.71 5.80
CA CYS A 108 26.50 33.87 4.67
C CYS A 108 26.35 32.55 3.91
N ILE A 109 25.34 31.76 4.28
CA ILE A 109 25.08 30.42 3.76
C ILE A 109 23.71 30.33 3.09
N ARG A 110 23.59 29.53 2.03
CA ARG A 110 22.32 29.20 1.35
C ARG A 110 22.33 27.78 0.77
N ASN A 111 21.19 27.34 0.23
CA ASN A 111 21.04 26.07 -0.48
C ASN A 111 21.57 24.86 0.33
N ILE A 112 21.14 24.73 1.59
CA ILE A 112 21.57 23.64 2.47
C ILE A 112 20.80 22.36 2.11
N PHE A 113 21.52 21.33 1.71
CA PHE A 113 21.00 20.01 1.37
C PHE A 113 21.54 18.98 2.36
N PRO A 114 20.68 18.37 3.20
CA PRO A 114 21.09 17.24 4.01
C PRO A 114 21.40 16.03 3.12
N LEU A 115 22.52 15.37 3.41
CA LEU A 115 22.96 14.16 2.73
C LEU A 115 22.77 12.97 3.68
N TYR A 116 22.07 11.95 3.20
CA TYR A 116 21.75 10.75 3.97
C TYR A 116 22.54 9.55 3.43
N ARG A 117 23.05 8.69 4.32
CA ARG A 117 23.65 7.41 3.90
C ARG A 117 22.56 6.39 3.66
N HIS A 118 22.43 5.86 2.45
CA HIS A 118 21.44 4.84 2.15
C HIS A 118 21.50 3.67 3.18
N PRO A 119 20.39 3.26 3.82
CA PRO A 119 20.40 2.29 4.94
C PRO A 119 21.11 0.96 4.64
N ASN A 120 21.11 0.58 3.36
CA ASN A 120 21.65 -0.69 2.86
C ASN A 120 23.04 -0.59 2.17
N LYS A 121 23.79 0.50 2.37
CA LYS A 121 25.15 0.69 1.81
C LYS A 121 26.09 1.39 2.79
#